data_AF-A0A4P7DBM9-F1
#
_entry.id   AF-A0A4P7DBM9-F1
#
_cell.length_a   1.000
_cell.length_b   1.000
_cell.length_c   1.000
_cell.angle_alpha   90.00
_cell.angle_beta   90.00
_cell.angle_gamma   90.00
#
_symmetry.space_group_name_H-M   'P 1'
#
loop_
_entity.id
_entity.type
_entity.pdbx_description
1 polymer ?
#
loop_
_entity_poly.entity_id
_entity_poly.type
_entity_poly.pdbx_seq_one_letter_code
_entity_poly.pdbx_strand_id
1 'polypeptide(L)'
;MDVLFSANAAVQEAVTGVVQRHRAAGVLMWALLHRIEAEVLTQVAATGKHSTRILDMLRAPAALDYPKDDRPVSFEGHDFVPIVFGAIDDAWRRVH
;
A
#
# COMPACT_ATOMS: atom_id res chain seq x y z
N MET A 1 8.27 -20.74 -2.33
CA MET A 1 7.06 -20.07 -1.80
C MET A 1 7.40 -18.78 -1.05
N ASP A 2 8.67 -18.60 -0.64
CA ASP A 2 9.18 -17.43 0.10
C ASP A 2 9.16 -16.09 -0.63
N VAL A 3 9.32 -16.05 -1.96
CA VAL A 3 9.50 -14.77 -2.68
C VAL A 3 8.34 -13.79 -2.52
N LEU A 4 7.11 -14.29 -2.43
CA LEU A 4 5.91 -13.49 -2.21
C LEU A 4 5.84 -12.98 -0.76
N PHE A 5 6.21 -13.83 0.20
CA PHE A 5 6.27 -13.45 1.61
C PHE A 5 7.37 -12.41 1.87
N SER A 6 8.56 -12.59 1.28
CA SER A 6 9.66 -11.62 1.36
C SER A 6 9.29 -10.30 0.70
N ALA A 7 8.61 -10.33 -0.45
CA ALA A 7 8.13 -9.11 -1.10
C ALA A 7 7.05 -8.40 -0.26
N ASN A 8 6.13 -9.15 0.34
CA ASN A 8 5.14 -8.60 1.27
C ASN A 8 5.80 -7.96 2.50
N ALA A 9 6.81 -8.60 3.08
CA ALA A 9 7.56 -8.05 4.21
C ALA A 9 8.28 -6.75 3.82
N ALA A 10 8.93 -6.70 2.65
CA ALA A 10 9.57 -5.49 2.14
C ALA A 10 8.57 -4.36 1.91
N VAL A 11 7.38 -4.68 1.39
CA VAL A 11 6.26 -3.73 1.28
C VAL A 11 5.86 -3.20 2.65
N GLN A 12 5.65 -4.07 3.66
CA GLN A 12 5.24 -3.63 4.99
C GLN A 12 6.27 -2.70 5.67
N GLU A 13 7.56 -2.99 5.52
CA GLU A 13 8.63 -2.12 6.01
C GLU A 13 8.61 -0.76 5.30
N ALA A 14 8.52 -0.76 3.97
CA ALA A 14 8.47 0.47 3.18
C ALA A 14 7.22 1.30 3.49
N VAL A 15 6.06 0.66 3.58
CA VAL A 15 4.78 1.27 3.96
C VAL A 15 4.91 1.98 5.29
N THR A 16 5.46 1.33 6.31
CA THR A 16 5.58 1.91 7.66
C THR A 16 6.40 3.20 7.62
N GLY A 17 7.53 3.20 6.90
CA GLY A 17 8.36 4.39 6.73
C GLY A 17 7.65 5.53 5.97
N VAL A 18 6.94 5.19 4.89
CA VAL A 18 6.20 6.18 4.08
C VAL A 18 5.02 6.75 4.86
N VAL A 19 4.22 5.90 5.53
CA VAL A 19 3.08 6.29 6.37
C VAL A 19 3.52 7.22 7.49
N GLN A 20 4.63 6.94 8.16
CA GLN A 20 5.15 7.82 9.21
C GLN A 20 5.49 9.23 8.68
N ARG A 21 6.00 9.35 7.45
CA ARG A 21 6.25 10.65 6.80
C ARG A 21 4.94 11.40 6.54
N HIS A 22 3.90 10.68 6.14
CA HIS A 22 2.59 11.25 5.82
C HIS A 22 1.67 11.40 7.03
N ARG A 23 2.07 10.96 8.23
CA ARG A 23 1.30 11.07 9.49
C ARG A 23 0.73 12.47 9.74
N ALA A 24 1.45 13.52 9.33
CA ALA A 24 1.02 14.91 9.47
C ALA A 24 -0.30 15.23 8.76
N ALA A 25 -0.72 14.43 7.77
CA ALA A 25 -1.99 14.59 7.07
C ALA A 25 -3.23 14.26 7.95
N GLY A 26 -3.06 13.54 9.06
CA GLY A 26 -4.10 13.23 10.04
C GLY A 26 -5.10 12.16 9.61
N VAL A 27 -5.68 12.27 8.41
CA VAL A 27 -6.67 11.33 7.86
C VAL A 27 -6.11 10.66 6.60
N LEU A 28 -6.23 9.33 6.53
CA LEU A 28 -5.89 8.57 5.34
C LEU A 28 -6.97 8.77 4.27
N MET A 29 -6.66 9.57 3.24
CA MET A 29 -7.54 9.82 2.09
C MET A 29 -7.19 8.91 0.91
N TRP A 30 -8.13 8.63 0.02
CA TRP A 30 -7.87 7.79 -1.17
C TRP A 30 -6.74 8.32 -2.05
N ALA A 31 -6.71 9.64 -2.31
CA ALA A 31 -5.62 10.31 -3.01
C ALA A 31 -4.27 10.16 -2.30
N LEU A 32 -4.26 10.04 -0.97
CA LEU A 32 -3.05 9.80 -0.18
C LEU A 32 -2.66 8.32 -0.23
N LEU A 33 -3.62 7.40 -0.10
CA LEU A 33 -3.42 5.96 -0.18
C LEU A 33 -2.73 5.57 -1.49
N HIS A 34 -3.21 6.07 -2.62
CA HIS A 34 -2.60 5.80 -3.93
C HIS A 34 -1.21 6.41 -4.09
N ARG A 35 -0.96 7.58 -3.47
CA ARG A 35 0.39 8.16 -3.43
C ARG A 35 1.34 7.28 -2.63
N ILE A 36 0.93 6.84 -1.44
CA ILE A 36 1.70 5.94 -0.58
C ILE A 36 1.96 4.62 -1.31
N GLU A 37 0.95 4.02 -1.96
CA GLU A 37 1.11 2.80 -2.77
C GLU A 37 2.19 2.97 -3.84
N ALA A 38 2.13 4.04 -4.63
CA ALA A 38 3.10 4.30 -5.68
C ALA A 38 4.52 4.51 -5.13
N GLU A 39 4.66 5.25 -4.02
CA GLU A 39 5.94 5.46 -3.34
C GLU A 39 6.53 4.14 -2.83
N VAL A 40 5.72 3.32 -2.16
CA VAL A 40 6.12 2.02 -1.61
C VAL A 40 6.56 1.08 -2.72
N LEU A 41 5.76 0.94 -3.78
CA LEU A 41 6.09 0.07 -4.90
C LEU A 41 7.37 0.53 -5.61
N THR A 42 7.56 1.84 -5.75
CA THR A 42 8.80 2.41 -6.31
C THR A 42 9.99 2.11 -5.40
N GLN A 43 9.85 2.25 -4.09
CA GLN A 43 10.91 1.97 -3.12
C GLN A 43 11.29 0.50 -3.11
N VAL A 44 10.32 -0.41 -3.12
CA VAL A 44 10.56 -1.86 -3.17
C VAL A 44 11.15 -2.25 -4.52
N ALA A 45 10.65 -1.72 -5.64
CA ALA A 45 11.22 -1.95 -6.97
C ALA A 45 12.67 -1.46 -7.07
N ALA A 46 12.99 -0.30 -6.47
CA ALA A 46 14.34 0.25 -6.44
C ALA A 46 15.36 -0.64 -5.70
N THR A 47 14.91 -1.51 -4.80
CA THR A 47 15.80 -2.50 -4.15
C THR A 47 16.32 -3.56 -5.12
N GLY A 48 15.65 -3.76 -6.27
CA GLY A 48 15.99 -4.79 -7.25
C GLY A 48 15.83 -6.24 -6.75
N LYS A 49 15.33 -6.43 -5.53
CA LYS A 49 15.22 -7.76 -4.90
C LYS A 49 13.99 -8.56 -5.36
N HIS A 50 12.98 -7.90 -5.93
CA HIS A 50 11.71 -8.51 -6.31
C HIS A 50 11.36 -8.20 -7.76
N SER A 51 10.94 -9.21 -8.52
CA SER A 51 10.50 -9.04 -9.90
C SER A 51 9.20 -8.25 -9.99
N THR A 52 9.04 -7.46 -11.05
CA THR A 52 7.83 -6.67 -11.32
C THR A 52 6.56 -7.51 -11.28
N ARG A 53 6.61 -8.76 -11.76
CA ARG A 53 5.48 -9.71 -11.69
C ARG A 53 5.01 -9.99 -10.26
N ILE A 54 5.92 -10.06 -9.28
CA ILE A 54 5.57 -10.29 -7.87
C ILE A 54 4.98 -9.01 -7.27
N LEU A 55 5.53 -7.85 -7.60
CA LEU A 55 5.00 -6.55 -7.17
C LEU A 55 3.60 -6.30 -7.76
N ASP A 56 3.36 -6.71 -9.01
CA ASP A 56 2.07 -6.64 -9.67
C ASP A 56 1.01 -7.54 -9.02
N MET A 57 1.42 -8.64 -8.39
CA MET A 57 0.52 -9.50 -7.61
C MET A 57 0.17 -8.90 -6.24
N LEU A 58 1.00 -8.01 -5.70
CA LEU A 58 0.80 -7.37 -4.39
C LEU A 58 -0.03 -6.09 -4.49
N ARG A 59 0.14 -5.33 -5.58
CA ARG A 59 -0.57 -4.07 -5.82
C ARG A 59 -2.06 -4.28 -6.09
N ALA A 60 -2.83 -3.21 -5.96
CA ALA A 60 -4.24 -3.23 -6.37
C ALA A 60 -4.38 -3.63 -7.84
N PRO A 61 -5.23 -4.61 -8.19
CA PRO A 61 -5.64 -4.82 -9.56
C PRO A 61 -6.17 -3.50 -10.12
N ALA A 62 -5.59 -3.02 -11.23
CA ALA A 62 -6.06 -1.80 -11.89
C ALA A 62 -7.53 -1.91 -12.37
N ALA A 63 -8.09 -3.12 -12.36
CA ALA A 63 -9.50 -3.41 -12.64
C ALA A 63 -10.45 -3.08 -11.48
N LEU A 64 -9.94 -2.90 -10.26
CA LEU A 64 -10.73 -2.40 -9.15
C LEU A 64 -10.73 -0.88 -9.24
N ASP A 65 -11.90 -0.32 -9.57
CA ASP A 65 -12.15 1.11 -9.72
C ASP A 65 -12.24 1.78 -8.33
N TYR A 66 -11.13 1.70 -7.58
CA TYR A 66 -11.04 2.37 -6.30
C TYR A 66 -11.05 3.89 -6.50
N PRO A 67 -11.74 4.63 -5.61
CA PRO A 67 -11.72 6.08 -5.64
C PRO A 67 -10.29 6.61 -5.55
N LYS A 68 -10.02 7.72 -6.24
CA LYS A 68 -8.71 8.43 -6.19
C LYS A 68 -8.82 9.85 -5.63
N ASP A 69 -9.94 10.15 -4.99
CA ASP A 69 -10.29 11.49 -4.50
C ASP A 69 -9.77 11.75 -3.08
N ASP A 70 -9.98 12.96 -2.56
CA ASP A 70 -9.67 13.33 -1.17
C ASP A 70 -10.69 12.81 -0.14
N ARG A 71 -11.48 11.79 -0.49
CA ARG A 71 -12.41 11.14 0.44
C ARG A 71 -11.62 10.26 1.43
N PRO A 72 -12.04 10.18 2.70
CA PRO A 72 -11.46 9.23 3.65
C PRO A 72 -11.51 7.81 3.10
N VAL A 73 -10.42 7.06 3.28
CA VAL A 73 -10.36 5.65 2.90
C VAL A 73 -11.34 4.87 3.76
N SER A 74 -12.18 4.08 3.10
CA SER A 74 -13.04 3.10 3.75
C SER A 74 -13.06 1.85 2.91
N PHE A 75 -12.67 0.73 3.51
CA PHE A 75 -12.78 -0.60 2.88
C PHE A 75 -14.10 -1.29 3.23
N GLU A 76 -14.99 -0.61 3.96
CA GLU A 76 -16.27 -1.16 4.40
C GLU A 76 -17.16 -1.43 3.17
N GLY A 77 -17.54 -2.69 2.96
CA GLY A 77 -18.35 -3.13 1.81
C GLY A 77 -17.57 -3.54 0.56
N HIS A 78 -16.23 -3.55 0.58
CA HIS A 78 -15.43 -4.10 -0.51
C HIS A 78 -15.14 -5.60 -0.28
N ASP A 79 -15.59 -6.47 -1.20
CA ASP A 79 -15.38 -7.93 -1.16
C ASP A 79 -13.89 -8.35 -1.27
N PHE A 80 -13.04 -7.47 -1.78
CA PHE A 80 -11.61 -7.71 -1.93
C PHE A 80 -10.83 -6.47 -1.52
N VAL A 81 -9.77 -6.64 -0.73
CA VAL A 81 -8.83 -5.56 -0.37
C VAL A 81 -7.43 -5.98 -0.80
N PRO A 82 -6.76 -5.23 -1.68
CA PRO A 82 -5.38 -5.49 -2.08
C PRO A 82 -4.42 -5.54 -0.89
N ILE A 83 -3.41 -6.40 -0.98
CA ILE A 83 -2.43 -6.61 0.10
C ILE A 83 -1.73 -5.29 0.46
N VAL A 84 -1.31 -4.51 -0.53
CA VAL A 84 -0.67 -3.20 -0.28
C VAL A 84 -1.61 -2.23 0.43
N PHE A 85 -2.90 -2.17 0.05
CA PHE A 85 -3.86 -1.29 0.72
C PHE A 85 -4.14 -1.71 2.16
N GLY A 86 -4.32 -3.01 2.39
CA GLY A 86 -4.44 -3.54 3.74
C GLY A 86 -3.21 -3.26 4.59
N ALA A 87 -2.00 -3.37 4.01
CA ALA A 87 -0.76 -3.04 4.69
C ALA A 87 -0.66 -1.55 5.02
N ILE A 88 -1.06 -0.65 4.11
CA ILE A 88 -1.06 0.80 4.36
C ILE A 88 -2.05 1.16 5.47
N ASP A 89 -3.25 0.63 5.42
CA ASP A 89 -4.30 0.88 6.40
C ASP A 89 -3.97 0.31 7.79
N ASP A 90 -3.40 -0.90 7.86
CA ASP A 90 -2.88 -1.49 9.09
C ASP A 90 -1.72 -0.66 9.66
N ALA A 91 -0.74 -0.29 8.84
CA ALA A 91 0.37 0.57 9.27
C ALA A 91 -0.10 1.95 9.74
N TRP A 92 -1.07 2.55 9.04
CA TRP A 92 -1.66 3.83 9.42
C TRP A 92 -2.36 3.75 10.78
N ARG A 93 -3.12 2.68 11.01
CA ARG A 93 -3.78 2.43 12.30
C ARG A 93 -2.80 2.13 13.44
N ARG A 94 -1.66 1.49 13.15
CA ARG A 94 -0.61 1.21 14.17
C ARG A 94 0.19 2.43 14.59
N VAL A 95 0.22 3.47 13.78
CA VAL A 95 0.94 4.73 14.06
C VAL A 95 0.03 5.74 14.79
N HIS A 96 -1.24 5.40 15.01
CA HIS A 96 -2.21 6.17 15.81
C HIS A 96 -2.08 5.87 17.30
#